data_AF-A0A4Q3YNH7-F1
#
_entry.id   AF-A0A4Q3YNH7-F1
#
_cell.length_a   1.000
_cell.length_b   1.000
_cell.length_c   1.000
_cell.angle_alpha   90.00
_cell.angle_beta   90.00
_cell.angle_gamma   90.00
#
_symmetry.space_group_name_H-M   'P 1'
#
loop_
_entity.id
_entity.type
_entity.pdbx_description
1 polymer ?
#
loop_
_entity_poly.entity_id
_entity_poly.type
_entity_poly.pdbx_seq_one_letter_code
_entity_poly.pdbx_strand_id
1 'polypeptide(L)'
;VPIDVDMQDPPEVIGPMLDTWRQGYEVVYGVRRNRMTDSLPKRLTADLYYRAHNWLSMDKIPEHAGDFRLLDRQVVEVIKRMPERNRFMKGLFAWSGFRQTAVEYDRAEREVGSTKFNYWKLWTLAIDGITSASTAPLRVWSYLGAIIAVVALVYAVFIGVRTILLGNDVAGYPSLMVAILFLGGVQLLSLGILGEYVGRILVETKHRPIYIVRQRVGCAEAAEKDLG
;
A
#
# COMPACT_ATOMS: atom_id res chain seq x y z
N VAL A 1 -3.52 -18.41 14.82
CA VAL A 1 -2.18 -17.80 14.75
C VAL A 1 -1.51 -18.29 13.49
N PRO A 2 -1.39 -17.49 12.41
CA PRO A 2 -0.52 -17.81 11.28
C PRO A 2 0.95 -17.81 11.69
N ILE A 3 1.73 -18.77 11.18
CA ILE A 3 3.17 -18.91 11.45
C ILE A 3 3.86 -19.23 10.13
N ASP A 4 4.99 -18.57 9.85
CA ASP A 4 5.84 -18.88 8.71
C ASP A 4 6.60 -20.19 8.96
N VAL A 5 6.81 -20.98 7.91
CA VAL A 5 7.52 -22.27 7.97
C VAL A 5 9.05 -22.13 7.94
N ASP A 6 9.57 -20.90 7.93
CA ASP A 6 11.00 -20.61 7.83
C ASP A 6 11.72 -20.62 9.18
N MET A 7 11.03 -21.06 10.25
CA MET A 7 11.52 -21.19 11.62
C MET A 7 12.09 -19.89 12.21
N GLN A 8 11.79 -18.74 11.61
CA GLN A 8 12.26 -17.46 12.14
C GLN A 8 11.46 -17.00 13.35
N ASP A 9 10.18 -17.40 13.43
CA ASP A 9 9.27 -17.00 14.50
C ASP A 9 9.12 -18.13 15.53
N PRO A 10 9.66 -17.96 16.76
CA PRO A 10 9.66 -19.01 17.77
C PRO A 10 8.24 -19.34 18.25
N PRO A 11 7.79 -20.60 18.21
CA PRO A 11 6.47 -21.00 18.70
C PRO A 11 6.23 -20.66 20.18
N GLU A 12 7.29 -20.51 20.97
CA GLU A 12 7.25 -20.15 22.39
C GLU A 12 6.57 -18.79 22.62
N VAL A 13 6.61 -17.89 21.62
CA VAL A 13 5.98 -16.57 21.67
C VAL A 13 4.44 -16.66 21.68
N ILE A 14 3.87 -17.80 21.28
CA ILE A 14 2.41 -18.03 21.32
C ILE A 14 1.89 -17.97 22.76
N GLY A 15 2.66 -18.43 23.75
CA GLY A 15 2.27 -18.36 25.17
C GLY A 15 2.01 -16.92 25.64
N PRO A 16 2.99 -16.03 25.56
CA PRO A 16 2.81 -14.60 25.86
C PRO A 16 1.70 -13.92 25.05
N MET A 17 1.52 -14.31 23.77
CA MET A 17 0.41 -13.80 22.95
C MET A 17 -0.96 -14.20 23.51
N LEU A 18 -1.11 -15.45 23.97
CA LEU A 18 -2.35 -15.93 24.58
C LEU A 18 -2.64 -15.23 25.91
N ASP A 19 -1.63 -15.00 26.73
CA ASP A 19 -1.79 -14.29 28.00
C ASP A 19 -2.24 -12.85 27.78
N THR A 20 -1.71 -12.22 26.73
CA THR A 20 -2.11 -10.87 26.32
C THR A 20 -3.52 -10.85 25.73
N TRP A 21 -3.88 -11.84 24.93
CA TRP A 21 -5.25 -11.99 24.42
C TRP A 21 -6.28 -12.17 25.55
N ARG A 22 -5.94 -12.95 26.58
CA ARG A 22 -6.78 -13.13 27.79
C ARG A 22 -7.00 -11.83 28.57
N GLN A 23 -6.12 -10.84 28.43
CA GLN A 23 -6.32 -9.50 29.02
C GLN A 23 -7.35 -8.67 28.26
N GLY A 24 -7.88 -9.17 27.13
CA GLY A 24 -8.94 -8.54 26.34
C GLY A 24 -8.47 -7.88 25.05
N TYR A 25 -7.21 -8.06 24.63
CA TYR A 25 -6.74 -7.57 23.32
C TYR A 25 -7.12 -8.55 22.22
N GLU A 26 -7.72 -8.07 21.13
CA GLU A 26 -8.25 -8.96 20.09
C GLU A 26 -7.31 -9.14 18.91
N VAL A 27 -6.30 -8.27 18.80
CA VAL A 27 -5.19 -8.39 17.86
C VAL A 27 -3.88 -8.28 18.64
N VAL A 28 -3.11 -9.36 18.69
CA VAL A 28 -1.79 -9.37 19.34
C VAL A 28 -0.74 -9.68 18.28
N TYR A 29 0.15 -8.73 17.98
CA TYR A 29 1.16 -8.89 16.94
C TYR A 29 2.58 -8.97 17.52
N GLY A 30 3.44 -9.76 16.88
CA GLY A 30 4.83 -9.85 17.25
C GLY A 30 5.62 -8.63 16.78
N VAL A 31 6.43 -8.07 17.66
CA VAL A 31 7.41 -7.03 17.34
C VAL A 31 8.81 -7.54 17.73
N ARG A 32 9.80 -7.28 16.88
CA ARG A 32 11.18 -7.65 17.18
C ARG A 32 11.76 -6.73 18.24
N ARG A 33 12.33 -7.30 19.30
CA ARG A 33 12.96 -6.55 20.41
C ARG A 33 14.26 -5.85 19.99
N ASN A 34 15.09 -6.50 19.18
CA ASN A 34 16.42 -5.99 18.83
C ASN A 34 16.53 -5.53 17.37
N ARG A 35 16.89 -4.26 17.18
CA ARG A 35 17.04 -3.56 15.88
C ARG A 35 18.51 -3.24 15.54
N MET A 36 19.46 -3.70 16.35
CA MET A 36 20.89 -3.38 16.20
C MET A 36 21.57 -4.10 15.01
N THR A 37 20.91 -5.08 14.37
CA THR A 37 21.46 -5.88 13.26
C THR A 37 21.09 -5.37 11.87
N ASP A 38 20.22 -4.36 11.74
CA ASP A 38 19.93 -3.74 10.44
C ASP A 38 20.96 -2.65 10.11
N SER A 39 21.55 -2.71 8.92
CA SER A 39 22.45 -1.66 8.44
C SER A 39 21.74 -0.30 8.39
N LEU A 40 22.43 0.78 8.77
CA LEU A 40 21.89 2.16 8.81
C LEU A 40 21.03 2.57 7.58
N PRO A 41 21.37 2.20 6.33
CA PRO A 41 20.55 2.52 5.16
C PRO A 41 19.17 1.81 5.15
N LYS A 42 19.09 0.58 5.64
CA LYS A 42 17.83 -0.19 5.73
C LYS A 42 16.88 0.41 6.76
N ARG A 43 17.42 0.85 7.89
CA ARG A 43 16.62 1.48 8.96
C ARG A 43 16.02 2.80 8.48
N LEU A 44 16.80 3.62 7.78
CA LEU A 44 16.38 4.93 7.29
C LEU A 44 15.33 4.82 6.17
N THR A 45 15.48 3.86 5.25
CA THR A 45 14.51 3.60 4.18
C THR A 45 13.20 2.98 4.71
N ALA A 46 13.29 2.08 5.69
CA ALA A 46 12.10 1.51 6.35
C ALA A 46 11.33 2.58 7.13
N ASP A 47 12.00 3.40 7.94
CA ASP A 47 11.36 4.47 8.71
C ASP A 47 10.73 5.53 7.79
N LEU A 48 11.38 5.85 6.66
CA LEU A 48 10.80 6.75 5.65
C LEU A 48 9.54 6.15 5.00
N TYR A 49 9.54 4.85 4.69
CA TYR A 49 8.38 4.14 4.15
C TYR A 49 7.21 4.16 5.14
N TYR A 50 7.44 3.79 6.41
CA TYR A 50 6.38 3.80 7.43
C TYR A 50 5.85 5.21 7.66
N ARG A 51 6.71 6.24 7.69
CA ARG A 51 6.28 7.64 7.80
C ARG A 51 5.47 8.11 6.60
N ALA A 52 5.92 7.82 5.38
CA ALA A 52 5.19 8.18 4.17
C ALA A 52 3.84 7.46 4.12
N HIS A 53 3.79 6.16 4.41
CA HIS A 53 2.56 5.39 4.46
C HIS A 53 1.60 5.93 5.53
N ASN A 54 2.06 6.12 6.77
CA ASN A 54 1.23 6.62 7.86
C ASN A 54 0.78 8.08 7.67
N TRP A 55 1.43 8.83 6.77
CA TRP A 55 1.00 10.17 6.37
C TRP A 55 0.00 10.15 5.20
N LEU A 56 0.15 9.23 4.26
CA LEU A 56 -0.69 9.10 3.06
C LEU A 56 -1.96 8.25 3.28
N SER A 57 -1.91 7.32 4.22
CA SER A 57 -2.98 6.38 4.55
C SER A 57 -3.75 6.84 5.79
N MET A 58 -5.07 6.69 5.77
CA MET A 58 -5.93 6.91 6.94
C MET A 58 -5.65 5.88 8.04
N ASP A 59 -5.27 4.66 7.63
CA ASP A 59 -4.97 3.55 8.53
C ASP A 59 -3.49 3.53 8.88
N LYS A 60 -3.19 3.81 10.15
CA LYS A 60 -1.83 3.84 10.66
C LYS A 60 -1.34 2.42 10.91
N ILE A 61 -0.27 2.03 10.25
CA ILE A 61 0.38 0.75 10.49
C ILE A 61 1.31 0.90 11.69
N PRO A 62 1.20 0.01 12.69
CA PRO A 62 2.19 -0.08 13.75
C PRO A 62 3.56 -0.42 13.14
N GLU A 63 4.55 0.44 13.40
CA GLU A 63 5.91 0.24 12.93
C GLU A 63 6.43 -1.13 13.43
N HIS A 64 7.06 -1.90 12.54
CA HIS A 64 7.69 -3.19 12.86
C HIS A 64 6.74 -4.33 13.24
N ALA A 65 5.43 -4.18 13.00
CA ALA A 65 4.51 -5.31 13.08
C ALA A 65 4.91 -6.40 12.08
N GLY A 66 5.29 -7.57 12.61
CA GLY A 66 5.51 -8.79 11.82
C GLY A 66 4.21 -9.36 11.27
N ASP A 67 4.32 -10.35 10.39
CA ASP A 67 3.15 -11.10 9.90
C ASP A 67 2.65 -12.10 10.96
N PHE A 68 3.53 -12.50 11.89
CA PHE A 68 3.23 -13.31 13.06
C PHE A 68 2.30 -12.58 14.04
N ARG A 69 1.08 -13.10 14.21
CA ARG A 69 0.03 -12.48 15.03
C ARG A 69 -1.01 -13.48 15.54
N LEU A 70 -1.61 -13.17 16.67
CA LEU A 70 -2.82 -13.79 17.19
C LEU A 70 -4.01 -12.88 16.87
N LEU A 71 -5.07 -13.48 16.34
CA LEU A 71 -6.33 -12.81 16.02
C LEU A 71 -7.44 -13.53 16.77
N ASP A 72 -8.27 -12.75 17.48
CA ASP A 72 -9.51 -13.27 18.03
C ASP A 72 -10.47 -13.69 16.90
N ARG A 73 -11.34 -14.67 17.19
CA ARG A 73 -12.34 -15.17 16.24
C ARG A 73 -13.21 -14.05 15.67
N GLN A 74 -13.58 -13.05 16.47
CA GLN A 74 -14.42 -11.96 15.99
C GLN A 74 -13.72 -11.13 14.89
N VAL A 75 -12.41 -10.91 15.03
CA VAL A 75 -11.59 -10.19 14.04
C VAL A 75 -11.52 -10.99 12.75
N VAL A 76 -11.33 -12.31 12.85
CA VAL A 76 -11.28 -13.21 11.70
C VAL A 76 -12.61 -13.21 10.93
N GLU A 77 -13.76 -13.23 11.62
CA GLU A 77 -15.06 -13.21 10.95
C GLU A 77 -15.36 -11.88 10.26
N VAL A 78 -14.89 -10.74 10.81
CA VAL A 78 -14.98 -9.44 10.12
C VAL A 78 -14.14 -9.44 8.85
N ILE A 79 -12.88 -9.89 8.94
CA ILE A 79 -11.96 -9.94 7.79
C ILE A 79 -12.41 -10.94 6.72
N LYS A 80 -13.14 -11.99 7.09
CA LYS A 80 -13.70 -12.94 6.11
C LYS A 80 -14.82 -12.32 5.25
N ARG A 81 -15.53 -11.31 5.77
CA ARG A 81 -16.63 -10.63 5.07
C ARG A 81 -16.16 -9.47 4.19
N MET A 82 -14.90 -9.08 4.33
CA MET A 82 -14.26 -8.04 3.54
C MET A 82 -14.19 -8.47 2.06
N PRO A 83 -14.83 -7.71 1.13
CA PRO A 83 -14.80 -8.03 -0.30
C PRO A 83 -13.42 -7.82 -0.91
N GLU A 84 -12.52 -7.08 -0.22
CA GLU A 84 -11.22 -6.66 -0.72
C GLU A 84 -10.40 -7.83 -1.25
N ARG A 85 -10.03 -7.72 -2.53
CA ARG A 85 -9.20 -8.72 -3.22
C ARG A 85 -7.73 -8.39 -3.11
N ASN A 86 -7.39 -7.11 -3.24
CA ASN A 86 -6.02 -6.66 -3.02
C ASN A 86 -5.79 -6.45 -1.52
N ARG A 87 -5.50 -7.56 -0.81
CA ARG A 87 -5.45 -7.59 0.64
C ARG A 87 -4.13 -7.07 1.18
N PHE A 88 -4.09 -5.78 1.46
CA PHE A 88 -3.04 -5.22 2.30
C PHE A 88 -3.37 -5.51 3.78
N MET A 89 -3.03 -6.72 4.23
CA MET A 89 -3.45 -7.24 5.54
C MET A 89 -3.10 -6.30 6.70
N LYS A 90 -1.92 -5.65 6.68
CA LYS A 90 -1.51 -4.69 7.72
C LYS A 90 -2.48 -3.51 7.83
N GLY A 91 -2.95 -2.99 6.70
CA GLY A 91 -3.98 -1.95 6.67
C GLY A 91 -5.34 -2.46 7.13
N LEU A 92 -5.77 -3.65 6.67
CA LEU A 92 -7.05 -4.24 7.08
C LEU A 92 -7.13 -4.48 8.60
N PHE A 93 -6.03 -4.93 9.21
CA PHE A 93 -5.94 -5.06 10.66
C PHE A 93 -6.04 -3.70 11.36
N ALA A 94 -5.34 -2.66 10.87
CA ALA A 94 -5.42 -1.32 11.43
C ALA A 94 -6.84 -0.72 11.30
N TRP A 95 -7.48 -0.87 10.13
CA TRP A 95 -8.83 -0.39 9.83
C TRP A 95 -9.90 -1.04 10.70
N SER A 96 -9.73 -2.32 11.05
CA SER A 96 -10.72 -3.08 11.82
C SER A 96 -11.05 -2.51 13.21
N GLY A 97 -10.21 -1.61 13.74
CA GLY A 97 -10.51 -0.81 14.94
C GLY A 97 -10.50 -1.59 16.26
N PHE A 98 -10.19 -2.89 16.25
CA PHE A 98 -10.07 -3.71 17.45
C PHE A 98 -8.88 -3.28 18.32
N ARG A 99 -8.88 -3.66 19.61
CA ARG A 99 -7.77 -3.34 20.51
C ARG A 99 -6.57 -4.18 20.12
N GLN A 100 -5.48 -3.50 19.79
CA GLN A 100 -4.26 -4.12 19.32
C GLN A 100 -3.12 -3.88 20.31
N THR A 101 -2.25 -4.87 20.44
CA THR A 101 -1.05 -4.72 21.27
C THR A 101 0.10 -5.56 20.72
N ALA A 102 1.31 -5.16 21.11
CA ALA A 102 2.55 -5.79 20.69
C ALA A 102 3.06 -6.76 21.75
N VAL A 103 3.55 -7.91 21.32
CA VAL A 103 4.40 -8.78 22.13
C VAL A 103 5.80 -8.77 21.53
N GLU A 104 6.77 -8.38 22.35
CA GLU A 104 8.17 -8.39 21.94
C GLU A 104 8.74 -9.80 21.94
N TYR A 105 9.49 -10.13 20.89
CA TYR A 105 10.26 -11.37 20.83
C TYR A 105 11.60 -11.17 20.13
N ASP A 106 12.54 -12.05 20.45
CA ASP A 106 13.83 -12.14 19.77
C ASP A 106 13.67 -13.07 18.57
N ARG A 107 13.76 -12.52 17.35
CA ARG A 107 13.70 -13.31 16.11
C ARG A 107 15.07 -13.92 15.85
N ALA A 108 15.14 -15.23 15.61
CA ALA A 108 16.39 -15.87 15.21
C ALA A 108 16.89 -15.30 13.86
N GLU A 109 18.21 -15.15 13.72
CA GLU A 109 18.79 -14.82 12.42
C GLU A 109 18.54 -15.96 11.41
N ARG A 110 18.37 -15.62 10.13
CA ARG A 110 18.15 -16.63 9.09
C ARG A 110 19.36 -17.57 9.00
N GLU A 111 19.15 -18.86 9.27
CA GLU A 111 20.23 -19.86 9.14
C GLU A 111 20.66 -20.09 7.68
N VAL A 112 19.77 -19.88 6.70
CA VAL A 112 20.09 -20.06 5.27
C VAL A 112 19.40 -19.00 4.41
N GLY A 113 20.20 -18.23 3.67
CA GLY A 113 19.74 -17.37 2.58
C GLY A 113 20.19 -15.93 2.71
N SER A 114 21.07 -15.47 1.81
CA SER A 114 21.32 -14.05 1.64
C SER A 114 20.03 -13.39 1.16
N THR A 115 19.51 -12.43 1.93
CA THR A 115 18.43 -11.57 1.45
C THR A 115 18.89 -10.87 0.18
N LYS A 116 18.44 -11.36 -0.97
CA LYS A 116 18.39 -10.59 -2.21
C LYS A 116 17.30 -9.53 -2.08
N PHE A 117 17.54 -8.59 -1.17
CA PHE A 117 16.72 -7.41 -0.94
C PHE A 117 16.91 -6.51 -2.16
N ASN A 118 16.12 -6.76 -3.19
CA ASN A 118 16.16 -5.96 -4.40
C ASN A 118 15.45 -4.64 -4.09
N TYR A 119 16.19 -3.54 -3.97
CA TYR A 119 15.65 -2.20 -3.71
C TYR A 119 14.46 -1.89 -4.65
N TRP A 120 14.50 -2.37 -5.89
CA TRP A 120 13.39 -2.24 -6.84
C TRP A 120 12.07 -2.86 -6.32
N LYS A 121 12.12 -4.06 -5.72
CA LYS A 121 10.94 -4.71 -5.14
C LYS A 121 10.35 -3.92 -3.97
N LEU A 122 11.19 -3.26 -3.16
CA LEU A 122 10.71 -2.40 -2.08
C LEU A 122 10.03 -1.14 -2.63
N TRP A 123 10.60 -0.53 -3.66
CA TRP A 123 10.01 0.63 -4.33
C TRP A 123 8.65 0.29 -4.95
N THR A 124 8.55 -0.85 -5.65
CA THR A 124 7.27 -1.34 -6.18
C THR A 124 6.27 -1.60 -5.06
N LEU A 125 6.68 -2.29 -3.99
CA LEU A 125 5.82 -2.55 -2.83
C LEU A 125 5.34 -1.26 -2.16
N ALA A 126 6.19 -0.23 -2.11
CA ALA A 126 5.83 1.06 -1.54
C ALA A 126 4.78 1.79 -2.39
N ILE A 127 4.98 1.83 -3.70
CA ILE A 127 4.02 2.40 -4.65
C ILE A 127 2.69 1.62 -4.57
N ASP A 128 2.73 0.30 -4.54
CA ASP A 128 1.54 -0.55 -4.39
C ASP A 128 0.81 -0.32 -3.08
N GLY A 129 1.54 -0.15 -1.97
CA GLY A 129 0.97 0.15 -0.66
C GLY A 129 0.30 1.52 -0.61
N ILE A 130 0.92 2.55 -1.19
CA ILE A 130 0.36 3.92 -1.22
C ILE A 130 -0.88 3.98 -2.14
N THR A 131 -0.82 3.34 -3.31
CA THR A 131 -1.93 3.35 -4.29
C THR A 131 -3.08 2.41 -3.93
N SER A 132 -2.85 1.36 -3.15
CA SER A 132 -3.92 0.50 -2.61
C SER A 132 -4.64 1.14 -1.43
N ALA A 133 -3.91 1.79 -0.53
CA ALA A 133 -4.48 2.35 0.70
C ALA A 133 -5.01 3.78 0.54
N SER A 134 -4.67 4.49 -0.55
CA SER A 134 -4.99 5.91 -0.67
C SER A 134 -5.19 6.37 -2.11
N THR A 135 -6.15 7.28 -2.31
CA THR A 135 -6.31 8.05 -3.55
C THR A 135 -5.41 9.28 -3.60
N ALA A 136 -4.50 9.46 -2.64
CA ALA A 136 -3.64 10.65 -2.55
C ALA A 136 -2.81 10.91 -3.82
N PRO A 137 -2.16 9.92 -4.47
CA PRO A 137 -1.45 10.15 -5.73
C PRO A 137 -2.33 10.74 -6.84
N LEU A 138 -3.57 10.25 -6.95
CA LEU A 138 -4.54 10.76 -7.92
C LEU A 138 -4.93 12.22 -7.62
N ARG A 139 -5.13 12.56 -6.34
CA ARG A 139 -5.45 13.94 -5.91
C ARG A 139 -4.30 14.90 -6.15
N VAL A 140 -3.06 14.52 -5.82
CA VAL A 140 -1.86 15.34 -6.07
C VAL A 140 -1.74 15.65 -7.57
N TRP A 141 -1.89 14.63 -8.42
CA TRP A 141 -1.79 14.82 -9.86
C TRP A 141 -2.94 15.69 -10.41
N SER A 142 -4.14 15.55 -9.87
CA SER A 142 -5.30 16.38 -10.23
C SER A 142 -5.06 17.86 -9.89
N TYR A 143 -4.50 18.15 -8.70
CA TYR A 143 -4.17 19.53 -8.30
C TYR A 143 -3.04 20.10 -9.15
N LEU A 144 -2.00 19.32 -9.43
CA LEU A 144 -0.90 19.75 -10.29
C LEU A 144 -1.42 20.09 -11.70
N GLY A 145 -2.26 19.22 -12.27
CA GLY A 145 -2.91 19.45 -13.55
C GLY A 145 -3.78 20.72 -13.56
N ALA A 146 -4.54 20.96 -12.48
CA ALA A 146 -5.36 22.17 -12.34
C ALA A 146 -4.51 23.44 -12.28
N ILE A 147 -3.40 23.44 -11.53
CA ILE A 147 -2.47 24.58 -11.46
C ILE A 147 -1.86 24.86 -12.84
N ILE A 148 -1.39 23.82 -13.54
CA ILE A 148 -0.81 23.95 -14.88
C ILE A 148 -1.86 24.51 -15.86
N ALA A 149 -3.11 24.03 -15.79
CA ALA A 149 -4.20 24.52 -16.64
C ALA A 149 -4.51 26.00 -16.39
N VAL A 150 -4.53 26.45 -15.13
CA VAL A 150 -4.73 27.87 -14.79
C VAL A 150 -3.58 28.73 -15.31
N VAL A 151 -2.33 28.31 -15.11
CA VAL A 151 -1.15 29.04 -15.61
C VAL A 151 -1.18 29.10 -17.15
N ALA A 152 -1.50 28.00 -17.81
CA ALA A 152 -1.62 27.95 -19.27
C ALA A 152 -2.74 28.86 -19.79
N LEU A 153 -3.89 28.91 -19.12
CA LEU A 153 -5.00 29.79 -19.48
C LEU A 153 -4.62 31.27 -19.35
N VAL A 154 -4.00 31.66 -18.23
CA VAL A 154 -3.52 33.03 -18.01
C VAL A 154 -2.50 33.42 -19.08
N TYR A 155 -1.56 32.53 -19.39
CA TYR A 155 -0.55 32.76 -20.43
C TYR A 155 -1.16 32.86 -21.83
N ALA A 156 -2.16 32.04 -22.15
CA ALA A 156 -2.88 32.09 -23.41
C ALA A 156 -3.65 33.41 -23.59
N VAL A 157 -4.33 33.88 -22.53
CA VAL A 157 -5.01 35.20 -22.53
C VAL A 157 -3.99 36.33 -22.71
N PHE A 158 -2.85 36.27 -22.00
CA PHE A 158 -1.78 37.26 -22.11
C PHE A 158 -1.23 37.35 -23.55
N ILE A 159 -0.90 36.21 -24.18
CA ILE A 159 -0.45 36.18 -25.57
C ILE A 159 -1.55 36.68 -26.50
N GLY A 160 -2.80 36.24 -26.32
CA GLY A 160 -3.92 36.68 -27.15
C GLY A 160 -4.11 38.19 -27.15
N VAL A 161 -4.10 38.80 -25.96
CA VAL A 161 -4.20 40.27 -25.81
C VAL A 161 -2.98 40.96 -26.44
N ARG A 162 -1.77 40.45 -26.20
CA ARG A 162 -0.53 40.99 -26.78
C ARG A 162 -0.58 40.97 -28.31
N THR A 163 -1.01 39.87 -28.92
CA THR A 163 -1.09 39.71 -30.37
C THR A 163 -2.14 40.63 -31.00
N ILE A 164 -3.28 40.85 -30.34
CA ILE A 164 -4.32 41.77 -30.83
C ILE A 164 -3.83 43.23 -30.81
N LEU A 165 -3.06 43.64 -29.79
CA LEU A 165 -2.64 45.03 -29.62
C LEU A 165 -1.35 45.39 -30.37
N LEU A 166 -0.38 44.48 -30.45
CA LEU A 166 0.98 44.77 -30.91
C LEU A 166 1.35 44.07 -32.23
N GLY A 167 0.45 43.25 -32.79
CA GLY A 167 0.78 42.38 -33.93
C GLY A 167 1.64 41.19 -33.52
N ASN A 168 2.00 40.34 -34.50
CA ASN A 168 2.71 39.09 -34.24
C ASN A 168 4.19 39.19 -34.63
N ASP A 169 5.09 39.14 -33.64
CA ASP A 169 6.49 39.53 -33.81
C ASP A 169 7.53 38.39 -33.66
N VAL A 170 7.11 37.10 -33.63
CA VAL A 170 8.06 36.00 -33.35
C VAL A 170 7.73 34.68 -34.06
N ALA A 171 8.76 33.94 -34.46
CA ALA A 171 8.68 32.53 -34.87
C ALA A 171 8.30 31.61 -33.69
N GLY A 172 7.00 31.39 -33.49
CA GLY A 172 6.44 30.65 -32.35
C GLY A 172 6.62 29.12 -32.37
N TYR A 173 7.30 28.56 -33.38
CA TYR A 173 7.40 27.10 -33.57
C TYR A 173 8.13 26.36 -32.42
N PRO A 174 9.31 26.81 -31.92
CA PRO A 174 10.01 26.12 -30.84
C PRO A 174 9.21 26.14 -29.53
N SER A 175 8.62 27.27 -29.17
CA SER A 175 7.76 27.40 -27.98
C SER A 175 6.47 26.59 -28.10
N LEU A 176 5.86 26.54 -29.29
CA LEU A 176 4.67 25.74 -29.55
C LEU A 176 4.98 24.24 -29.45
N MET A 177 6.10 23.80 -30.03
CA MET A 177 6.52 22.40 -29.97
C MET A 177 6.81 21.95 -28.53
N VAL A 178 7.50 22.77 -27.74
CA VAL A 178 7.76 22.49 -26.32
C VAL A 178 6.46 22.44 -25.52
N ALA A 179 5.51 23.36 -25.76
CA ALA A 179 4.22 23.36 -25.08
C ALA A 179 3.39 22.10 -25.40
N ILE A 180 3.34 21.69 -26.68
CA ILE A 180 2.62 20.48 -27.12
C ILE A 180 3.26 19.22 -26.51
N LEU A 181 4.58 19.08 -26.58
CA LEU A 181 5.28 17.92 -26.01
C LEU A 181 5.14 17.86 -24.49
N PHE A 182 5.20 19.01 -23.80
CA PHE A 182 5.01 19.07 -22.36
C PHE A 182 3.58 18.69 -21.96
N LEU A 183 2.56 19.29 -22.59
CA LEU A 183 1.15 18.94 -22.35
C LEU A 183 0.88 17.47 -22.67
N GLY A 184 1.40 16.96 -23.79
CA GLY A 184 1.28 15.55 -24.16
C GLY A 184 1.93 14.62 -23.14
N GLY A 185 3.13 14.97 -22.65
CA GLY A 185 3.82 14.21 -21.60
C GLY A 185 3.02 14.18 -20.28
N VAL A 186 2.51 15.33 -19.84
CA VAL A 186 1.68 15.42 -18.63
C VAL A 186 0.37 14.65 -18.79
N GLN A 187 -0.28 14.71 -19.96
CA GLN A 187 -1.51 13.95 -20.25
C GLN A 187 -1.25 12.43 -20.22
N LEU A 188 -0.18 11.95 -20.86
CA LEU A 188 0.18 10.54 -20.83
C LEU A 188 0.48 10.05 -19.42
N LEU A 189 1.17 10.85 -18.60
CA LEU A 189 1.43 10.52 -17.20
C LEU A 189 0.12 10.48 -16.40
N SER A 190 -0.78 11.44 -16.62
CA SER A 190 -2.12 11.47 -15.99
C SER A 190 -2.93 10.22 -16.33
N LEU A 191 -2.94 9.83 -17.61
CA LEU A 191 -3.61 8.63 -18.09
C LEU A 191 -2.98 7.35 -17.52
N GLY A 192 -1.66 7.31 -17.35
CA GLY A 192 -0.97 6.20 -16.69
C GLY A 192 -1.44 6.01 -15.24
N ILE A 193 -1.51 7.10 -14.47
CA ILE A 193 -2.03 7.07 -13.10
C ILE A 193 -3.50 6.62 -13.11
N LEU A 194 -4.33 7.20 -13.98
CA LEU A 194 -5.75 6.81 -14.07
C LEU A 194 -5.91 5.32 -14.43
N GLY A 195 -5.11 4.83 -15.37
CA GLY A 195 -5.08 3.42 -15.79
C GLY A 195 -4.74 2.48 -14.64
N GLU A 196 -3.83 2.86 -13.74
CA GLU A 196 -3.51 2.10 -12.53
C GLU A 196 -4.72 1.95 -11.60
N TYR A 197 -5.47 3.04 -11.35
CA TYR A 197 -6.69 2.97 -10.54
C TYR A 197 -7.82 2.21 -11.23
N VAL A 198 -8.02 2.41 -12.54
CA VAL A 198 -9.01 1.64 -13.32
C VAL A 198 -8.67 0.14 -13.33
N GLY A 199 -7.39 -0.21 -13.43
CA GLY A 199 -6.92 -1.59 -13.31
C GLY A 199 -7.26 -2.21 -11.96
N ARG A 200 -7.10 -1.46 -10.86
CA ARG A 200 -7.49 -1.89 -9.51
C ARG A 200 -9.00 -2.10 -9.38
N ILE A 201 -9.80 -1.17 -9.90
CA ILE A 201 -11.27 -1.32 -9.96
C ILE A 201 -11.66 -2.57 -10.76
N LEU A 202 -10.99 -2.82 -11.89
CA LEU A 202 -11.24 -4.02 -12.69
C LEU A 202 -10.93 -5.32 -11.93
N VAL A 203 -9.83 -5.35 -11.16
CA VAL A 203 -9.49 -6.50 -10.31
C VAL A 203 -10.56 -6.71 -9.24
N GLU A 204 -11.05 -5.63 -8.64
CA GLU A 204 -12.10 -5.67 -7.62
C GLU A 204 -13.44 -6.18 -8.20
N THR A 205 -13.79 -5.71 -9.40
CA THR A 205 -15.07 -6.02 -10.08
C THR A 205 -15.09 -7.40 -10.75
N LYS A 206 -13.94 -8.06 -10.92
CA LYS A 206 -13.85 -9.37 -11.61
C LYS A 206 -14.50 -10.54 -10.84
N HIS A 207 -14.77 -10.40 -9.55
CA HIS A 207 -15.44 -11.40 -8.70
C HIS A 207 -14.86 -12.85 -8.74
N ARG A 208 -13.65 -13.08 -9.26
CA ARG A 208 -12.93 -14.38 -9.23
C ARG A 208 -12.61 -14.85 -7.79
N PRO A 209 -12.81 -16.12 -7.41
CA PRO A 209 -12.39 -16.56 -6.07
C PRO A 209 -10.88 -16.36 -5.85
N ILE A 210 -10.46 -16.00 -4.63
CA ILE A 210 -9.05 -15.72 -4.29
C ILE A 210 -8.18 -16.97 -4.50
N TYR A 211 -8.76 -18.14 -4.20
CA TYR A 211 -8.15 -19.43 -4.46
C TYR A 211 -9.25 -20.46 -4.74
N ILE A 212 -8.87 -21.54 -5.40
CA ILE A 212 -9.72 -22.72 -5.59
C ILE A 212 -9.04 -23.87 -4.88
N VAL A 213 -9.77 -24.56 -4.01
CA VAL A 213 -9.24 -25.73 -3.29
C VAL A 213 -9.30 -26.93 -4.21
N ARG A 214 -8.14 -27.46 -4.59
CA ARG A 214 -8.07 -28.67 -5.43
C ARG A 214 -8.39 -29.94 -4.67
N GLN A 215 -7.93 -30.06 -3.43
CA GLN A 215 -8.09 -31.25 -2.59
C GLN A 215 -8.09 -30.85 -1.11
N ARG A 216 -8.91 -31.53 -0.30
CA ARG A 216 -8.92 -31.42 1.16
C ARG A 216 -8.55 -32.78 1.75
N VAL A 217 -7.70 -32.80 2.77
CA VAL A 217 -7.31 -34.01 3.49
C VAL A 217 -7.53 -33.76 4.98
N GLY A 218 -8.26 -34.64 5.66
CA GLY A 218 -8.46 -34.57 7.11
C GLY A 218 -9.34 -33.42 7.62
N CYS A 219 -10.13 -32.77 6.75
CA CYS A 219 -11.08 -31.72 7.13
C CYS A 219 -12.51 -32.13 6.77
N ALA A 220 -13.47 -31.91 7.67
CA ALA A 220 -14.90 -32.03 7.35
C ALA A 220 -15.30 -30.98 6.28
N GLU A 221 -16.28 -31.31 5.45
CA GLU A 221 -16.84 -30.36 4.48
C GLU A 221 -17.36 -29.13 5.21
N ALA A 222 -16.69 -27.99 5.04
CA ALA A 222 -17.28 -26.71 5.39
C ALA A 222 -18.52 -26.56 4.51
N ALA A 223 -19.71 -26.55 5.14
CA ALA A 223 -20.98 -26.30 4.48
C ALA A 223 -20.81 -25.10 3.54
N GLU A 224 -20.99 -25.36 2.26
CA GLU A 224 -20.88 -24.41 1.17
C GLU A 224 -21.97 -23.35 1.36
N LYS A 225 -21.69 -22.32 2.15
CA LYS A 225 -22.53 -21.13 2.20
C LYS A 225 -22.21 -20.31 0.96
N ASP A 226 -22.99 -20.57 -0.07
CA ASP A 226 -23.36 -19.69 -1.18
C ASP A 226 -22.38 -18.55 -1.45
N LEU A 227 -21.50 -18.76 -2.44
CA LEU A 227 -20.99 -17.68 -3.27
C LEU A 227 -22.15 -17.21 -4.17
N GLY A 228 -23.06 -16.41 -3.59
CA GLY A 228 -24.03 -15.57 -4.30
C GLY A 228 -23.48 -14.17 -4.49
#